data_AF-A0AAE1WNP5-F1
#
_entry.id   AF-A0AAE1WNP5-F1
#
_cell.length_a   1.000
_cell.length_b   1.000
_cell.length_c   1.000
_cell.angle_alpha   90.00
_cell.angle_beta   90.00
_cell.angle_gamma   90.00
#
_symmetry.space_group_name_H-M   'P 1'
#
loop_
_entity.id
_entity.type
_entity.pdbx_description
1 polymer ?
#
loop_
_entity_poly.entity_id
_entity_poly.type
_entity_poly.pdbx_seq_one_letter_code
_entity_poly.pdbx_strand_id
1 'polypeptide(L)'
;MKDLQGISLDVITHRLNMNPDAKPVKQKKRMFGAERSQAIKEEVEKLLKAKYMRPLQYPEWLADVILVPKPSGKWHLCIDFMDLNKVCPKDPFPLPGIDVLVDSTSGCEMLSFLDAYQGYNQIPLAPDDQEKTSFVIDQGVFCYNVMPFGLKNAGATCQRLVNHIFRDQIG
;
A
#
# COMPACT_ATOMS: atom_id res chain seq x y z
N MET A 1 -15.65 -14.67 -5.15
CA MET A 1 -14.52 -13.95 -4.52
C MET A 1 -14.55 -14.18 -3.01
N LYS A 2 -14.49 -15.43 -2.55
CA LYS A 2 -14.42 -15.77 -1.11
C LYS A 2 -13.02 -16.26 -0.69
N ASP A 3 -12.08 -16.30 -1.63
CA ASP A 3 -10.89 -17.17 -1.50
C ASP A 3 -9.55 -16.41 -1.43
N LEU A 4 -9.56 -15.07 -1.39
CA LEU A 4 -8.35 -14.29 -1.13
C LEU A 4 -8.20 -14.09 0.39
N GLN A 5 -7.75 -15.13 1.08
CA GLN A 5 -7.17 -14.96 2.41
C GLN A 5 -5.83 -14.23 2.23
N GLY A 6 -5.67 -13.07 2.86
CA GLY A 6 -4.41 -12.32 2.84
C GLY A 6 -3.25 -13.16 3.39
N ILE A 7 -2.02 -12.71 3.16
CA ILE A 7 -0.82 -13.40 3.60
C ILE A 7 -0.77 -13.40 5.14
N SER A 8 -0.39 -14.54 5.73
CA SER A 8 -0.26 -14.65 7.18
C SER A 8 0.76 -13.65 7.72
N LEU A 9 0.47 -13.08 8.90
CA LEU A 9 1.37 -12.20 9.66
C LEU A 9 2.74 -12.86 9.92
N ASP A 10 2.76 -14.18 10.07
CA ASP A 10 3.97 -14.97 10.35
C ASP A 10 4.89 -15.09 9.13
N VAL A 11 4.36 -14.90 7.92
CA VAL A 11 5.14 -14.95 6.68
C VAL A 11 5.78 -13.59 6.43
N ILE A 12 4.98 -12.53 6.42
CA ILE A 12 5.49 -11.17 6.30
C ILE A 12 4.49 -10.16 6.89
N THR A 13 5.03 -9.09 7.44
CA THR A 13 4.26 -7.92 7.87
C THR A 13 5.00 -6.66 7.44
N HIS A 14 4.29 -5.69 6.87
CA HIS A 14 4.87 -4.38 6.59
C HIS A 14 4.99 -3.57 7.88
N ARG A 15 6.16 -2.95 8.09
CA ARG A 15 6.43 -2.01 9.18
C ARG A 15 6.94 -0.70 8.59
N LEU A 16 6.46 0.41 9.12
CA LEU A 16 6.89 1.74 8.68
C LEU A 16 8.31 2.05 9.17
N ASN A 17 8.68 1.50 10.33
CA ASN A 17 9.97 1.72 11.02
C ASN A 17 10.27 3.22 11.21
N MET A 18 9.24 4.02 11.47
CA MET A 18 9.36 5.46 11.64
C MET A 18 10.32 5.83 12.76
N ASN A 19 10.98 6.98 12.62
CA ASN A 19 11.71 7.60 13.72
C ASN A 19 10.75 7.80 14.92
N PRO A 20 11.03 7.25 16.12
CA PRO A 20 10.17 7.39 17.29
C PRO A 20 9.99 8.85 17.75
N ASP A 21 10.95 9.72 17.45
CA ASP A 21 10.90 11.15 17.80
C ASP A 21 10.15 12.00 16.76
N ALA A 22 9.64 11.37 15.70
CA ALA A 22 8.91 12.06 14.64
C ALA A 22 7.59 12.63 15.15
N LYS A 23 7.39 13.94 14.96
CA LYS A 23 6.13 14.59 15.29
C LYS A 23 5.05 14.24 14.25
N PRO A 24 3.83 13.84 14.68
CA PRO A 24 2.73 13.61 13.77
C PRO A 24 2.34 14.85 12.97
N VAL A 25 1.96 14.64 11.71
CA VAL A 25 1.49 15.69 10.81
C VAL A 25 0.02 15.46 10.47
N LYS A 26 -0.78 16.52 10.52
CA LYS A 26 -2.17 16.54 10.08
C LYS A 26 -2.33 17.46 8.87
N GLN A 27 -2.47 16.87 7.69
CA GLN A 27 -2.68 17.58 6.45
C GLN A 27 -4.08 18.20 6.39
N LYS A 28 -4.20 19.31 5.68
CA LYS A 28 -5.50 19.95 5.42
C LYS A 28 -6.23 19.15 4.34
N LYS A 29 -7.45 18.72 4.63
CA LYS A 29 -8.31 18.02 3.66
C LYS A 29 -8.57 18.89 2.41
N ARG A 30 -8.36 18.32 1.22
CA ARG A 30 -8.78 18.94 -0.05
C ARG A 30 -10.29 18.89 -0.23
N MET A 31 -10.82 19.91 -0.89
CA MET A 31 -12.21 19.92 -1.34
C MET A 31 -12.30 19.33 -2.74
N PHE A 32 -13.24 18.40 -2.92
CA PHE A 32 -13.53 17.77 -4.19
C PHE A 32 -14.95 18.13 -4.63
N GLY A 33 -15.17 18.19 -5.95
CA GLY A 33 -16.51 18.30 -6.52
C GLY A 33 -17.28 16.98 -6.38
N ALA A 34 -18.61 17.02 -6.56
CA ALA A 34 -19.50 15.89 -6.31
C ALA A 34 -19.07 14.57 -6.98
N GLU A 35 -18.67 14.61 -8.26
CA GLU A 35 -18.20 13.44 -9.00
C GLU A 35 -16.98 12.77 -8.33
N ARG A 36 -15.99 13.58 -7.95
CA ARG A 36 -14.76 13.12 -7.32
C ARG A 36 -15.00 12.63 -5.90
N SER A 37 -15.81 13.33 -5.10
CA SER A 37 -16.21 12.88 -3.76
C SER A 37 -16.96 11.55 -3.82
N GLN A 38 -17.80 11.34 -4.83
CA GLN A 38 -18.50 10.07 -5.04
C GLN A 38 -17.53 8.93 -5.37
N ALA A 39 -16.56 9.17 -6.26
CA ALA A 39 -15.53 8.18 -6.58
C ALA A 39 -14.67 7.80 -5.36
N ILE A 40 -14.32 8.77 -4.51
CA ILE A 40 -13.61 8.52 -3.25
C ILE A 40 -14.44 7.62 -2.33
N LYS A 41 -15.73 7.96 -2.15
CA LYS A 41 -16.65 7.22 -1.30
C LYS A 41 -16.79 5.75 -1.75
N GLU A 42 -16.99 5.52 -3.05
CA GLU A 42 -17.15 4.18 -3.61
C GLU A 42 -15.91 3.30 -3.40
N GLU A 43 -14.71 3.85 -3.61
CA GLU A 43 -13.47 3.11 -3.40
C GLU A 43 -13.25 2.81 -1.91
N VAL A 44 -13.50 3.78 -1.02
CA VAL A 44 -13.39 3.57 0.43
C VAL A 44 -14.39 2.52 0.94
N GLU A 45 -15.64 2.54 0.46
CA GLU A 45 -16.63 1.51 0.80
C GLU A 45 -16.19 0.12 0.35
N LYS A 46 -15.56 0.01 -0.82
CA LYS A 46 -15.02 -1.26 -1.33
C LYS A 46 -13.89 -1.79 -0.44
N LEU A 47 -12.97 -0.92 -0.04
CA LEU A 47 -11.85 -1.27 0.83
C LEU A 47 -12.30 -1.61 2.26
N LEU A 48 -13.35 -0.95 2.77
CA LEU A 48 -14.00 -1.29 4.04
C LEU A 48 -14.65 -2.68 4.00
N LYS A 49 -15.41 -2.98 2.92
CA LYS A 49 -16.03 -4.31 2.73
C LYS A 49 -14.99 -5.43 2.68
N ALA A 50 -13.82 -5.15 2.09
CA ALA A 50 -12.68 -6.07 2.05
C ALA A 50 -11.91 -6.15 3.38
N LYS A 51 -12.26 -5.34 4.39
CA LYS A 51 -11.54 -5.20 5.68
C LYS A 51 -10.09 -4.73 5.54
N TYR A 52 -9.73 -4.14 4.41
CA TYR A 52 -8.40 -3.55 4.17
C TYR A 52 -8.17 -2.25 4.95
N MET A 53 -9.25 -1.63 5.41
CA MET A 53 -9.21 -0.43 6.25
C MET A 53 -10.34 -0.47 7.27
N ARG A 54 -10.28 0.43 8.25
CA ARG A 54 -11.29 0.61 9.29
C ARG A 54 -11.48 2.10 9.63
N PRO A 55 -12.66 2.49 10.17
CA PRO A 55 -12.82 3.81 10.75
C PRO A 55 -11.84 4.03 11.91
N LEU A 56 -11.38 5.27 12.07
CA LEU A 56 -10.52 5.69 13.17
C LEU A 56 -11.07 6.96 13.80
N GLN A 57 -11.01 7.05 15.14
CA GLN A 57 -11.33 8.26 15.89
C GLN A 57 -10.03 8.84 16.46
N TYR A 58 -9.96 10.17 16.55
CA TYR A 58 -8.84 10.91 17.14
C TYR A 58 -7.46 10.53 16.57
N PRO A 59 -7.26 10.63 15.25
CA PRO A 59 -5.99 10.29 14.63
C PRO A 59 -4.85 11.23 15.09
N GLU A 60 -3.65 10.69 15.28
CA GLU A 60 -2.43 11.49 15.48
C GLU A 60 -1.87 11.97 14.14
N TRP A 61 -1.76 11.05 13.17
CA TRP A 61 -1.35 11.32 11.80
C TRP A 61 -2.58 11.53 10.91
N LEU A 62 -2.55 12.48 9.98
CA LEU A 62 -3.67 12.63 9.05
C LEU A 62 -3.18 12.99 7.67
N ALA A 63 -3.28 12.05 6.74
CA ALA A 63 -3.02 12.27 5.34
C ALA A 63 -4.28 12.76 4.61
N ASP A 64 -4.06 13.50 3.53
CA ASP A 64 -5.10 13.91 2.60
C ASP A 64 -5.21 12.91 1.43
N VAL A 65 -6.32 13.01 0.70
CA VAL A 65 -6.56 12.20 -0.50
C VAL A 65 -6.06 12.92 -1.75
N ILE A 66 -5.48 12.16 -2.67
CA ILE A 66 -5.15 12.57 -4.02
C ILE A 66 -5.92 11.68 -5.00
N LEU A 67 -6.51 12.30 -6.03
CA LEU A 67 -7.13 11.57 -7.13
C LEU A 67 -6.26 11.67 -8.38
N VAL A 68 -5.96 10.53 -8.97
CA VAL A 68 -5.21 10.42 -10.22
C VAL A 68 -6.15 9.95 -11.33
N PRO A 69 -6.22 10.63 -12.50
CA PRO A 69 -7.07 10.18 -13.59
C PRO A 69 -6.54 8.87 -14.21
N LYS A 70 -7.44 7.93 -14.48
CA LYS A 70 -7.14 6.72 -15.27
C LYS A 70 -7.46 6.98 -16.75
N PRO A 71 -6.77 6.32 -17.70
CA PRO A 71 -7.12 6.37 -19.12
C PRO A 71 -8.59 6.01 -19.41
N SER A 72 -9.18 5.14 -18.59
CA SER A 72 -10.60 4.75 -18.66
C SER A 72 -11.61 5.85 -18.31
N GLY A 73 -11.16 7.05 -17.92
CA GLY A 73 -12.02 8.14 -17.42
C GLY A 73 -12.43 8.04 -15.94
N LYS A 74 -12.09 6.93 -15.27
CA LYS A 74 -12.29 6.75 -13.82
C LYS A 74 -11.15 7.38 -13.00
N TRP A 75 -11.34 7.49 -11.69
CA TRP A 75 -10.34 7.99 -10.75
C TRP A 75 -9.57 6.85 -10.05
N HIS A 76 -8.31 7.09 -9.70
CA HIS A 76 -7.51 6.29 -8.78
C HIS A 76 -7.44 7.02 -7.44
N LEU A 77 -7.89 6.36 -6.37
CA LEU A 77 -7.73 6.85 -5.01
C LEU A 77 -6.28 6.62 -4.57
N CYS A 78 -5.59 7.71 -4.26
CA CYS A 78 -4.25 7.69 -3.67
C CYS A 78 -4.28 8.46 -2.35
N ILE A 79 -3.47 8.03 -1.38
CA ILE A 79 -3.30 8.75 -0.12
C ILE A 79 -1.95 9.45 -0.14
N ASP A 80 -1.93 10.71 0.27
CA ASP A 80 -0.72 11.51 0.32
C ASP A 80 0.14 11.19 1.56
N PHE A 81 0.89 10.10 1.47
CA PHE A 81 1.82 9.69 2.51
C PHE A 81 3.17 10.46 2.47
N MET A 82 3.29 11.61 1.81
CA MET A 82 4.57 12.32 1.72
C MET A 82 5.19 12.61 3.09
N ASP A 83 4.43 13.15 4.04
CA ASP A 83 4.96 13.51 5.37
C ASP A 83 5.29 12.27 6.21
N LEU A 84 4.45 11.24 6.13
CA LEU A 84 4.70 9.94 6.75
C LEU A 84 6.00 9.33 6.18
N ASN A 85 6.14 9.35 4.86
CA ASN A 85 7.32 8.81 4.19
C ASN A 85 8.60 9.56 4.56
N LYS A 86 8.56 10.89 4.78
CA LYS A 86 9.76 11.65 5.18
C LYS A 86 10.38 11.11 6.47
N VAL A 87 9.56 10.65 7.42
CA VAL A 87 10.01 10.17 8.73
C VAL A 87 10.31 8.67 8.78
N CYS A 88 10.00 7.94 7.71
CA CYS A 88 10.41 6.55 7.54
C CYS A 88 11.83 6.48 6.97
N PRO A 89 12.78 5.77 7.59
CA PRO A 89 14.08 5.50 7.00
C PRO A 89 13.90 4.69 5.71
N LYS A 90 14.76 4.96 4.72
CA LYS A 90 14.73 4.20 3.47
C LYS A 90 15.29 2.81 3.73
N ASP A 91 14.54 1.79 3.32
CA ASP A 91 15.02 0.42 3.33
C ASP A 91 16.01 0.20 2.17
N PRO A 92 17.26 -0.23 2.45
CA PRO A 92 18.28 -0.46 1.42
C PRO A 92 18.13 -1.81 0.72
N PHE A 93 17.08 -2.59 1.01
CA PHE A 93 16.88 -3.89 0.40
C PHE A 93 16.95 -3.82 -1.13
N PRO A 94 17.78 -4.65 -1.78
CA PRO A 94 17.97 -4.58 -3.21
C PRO A 94 16.69 -5.01 -3.92
N LEU A 95 16.26 -4.19 -4.88
CA LEU A 95 15.30 -4.62 -5.89
C LEU A 95 16.10 -5.13 -7.09
N PRO A 96 15.74 -6.28 -7.67
CA PRO A 96 16.45 -6.82 -8.82
C PRO A 96 16.39 -5.81 -9.97
N GLY A 97 17.55 -5.55 -10.59
CA GLY A 97 17.62 -4.73 -11.79
C GLY A 97 16.92 -5.42 -12.96
N ILE A 98 16.30 -4.65 -13.85
CA ILE A 98 15.59 -5.20 -15.01
C ILE A 98 16.55 -6.02 -15.88
N ASP A 99 17.77 -5.54 -16.10
CA ASP A 99 18.77 -6.24 -16.92
C ASP A 99 19.11 -7.63 -16.35
N VAL A 100 19.25 -7.74 -15.03
CA VAL A 100 19.49 -9.03 -14.35
C VAL A 100 18.32 -9.98 -14.56
N LEU A 101 17.09 -9.48 -14.48
CA LEU A 101 15.89 -10.29 -14.73
C LEU A 101 15.82 -10.75 -16.19
N VAL A 102 16.12 -9.87 -17.14
CA VAL A 102 16.13 -10.22 -18.58
C VAL A 102 17.21 -11.25 -18.87
N ASP A 103 18.44 -11.03 -18.41
CA ASP A 103 19.56 -11.96 -18.60
C ASP A 103 19.28 -13.34 -18.00
N SER A 104 18.62 -13.40 -16.83
CA SER A 104 18.24 -14.67 -16.18
C SER A 104 17.25 -15.51 -17.00
N THR A 105 16.55 -14.87 -17.94
CA THR A 105 15.58 -15.54 -18.84
C THR A 105 16.15 -15.87 -20.21
N SER A 106 17.42 -15.55 -20.45
CA SER A 106 18.11 -15.85 -21.69
C SER A 106 18.22 -17.37 -21.90
N GLY A 107 17.83 -17.84 -23.09
CA GLY A 107 17.80 -19.27 -23.43
C GLY A 107 16.52 -20.01 -23.01
N CYS A 108 15.58 -19.36 -22.33
CA CYS A 108 14.23 -19.92 -22.13
C CYS A 108 13.41 -19.79 -23.42
N GLU A 109 12.92 -20.92 -23.95
CA GLU A 109 12.06 -20.93 -25.16
C GLU A 109 10.64 -20.39 -24.88
N MET A 110 10.22 -20.35 -23.62
CA MET A 110 8.89 -19.93 -23.20
C MET A 110 8.95 -19.18 -21.87
N LEU A 111 8.24 -18.04 -21.80
CA LEU A 111 8.10 -17.22 -20.60
C LEU A 111 6.64 -17.17 -20.17
N SER A 112 6.41 -17.25 -18.86
CA SER A 112 5.10 -17.07 -18.24
C SER A 112 5.15 -15.88 -17.29
N PHE A 113 4.17 -14.98 -17.42
CA PHE A 113 4.05 -13.80 -16.58
C PHE A 113 2.93 -14.01 -15.56
N LEU A 114 3.25 -13.79 -14.29
CA LEU A 114 2.30 -13.86 -13.18
C LEU A 114 2.19 -12.48 -12.53
N ASP A 115 0.95 -12.01 -12.35
CA ASP A 115 0.67 -10.76 -11.66
C ASP A 115 -0.10 -11.03 -10.37
N ALA A 116 0.38 -10.46 -9.27
CA ALA A 116 -0.25 -10.59 -7.97
C ALA A 116 -1.42 -9.59 -7.86
N TYR A 117 -2.65 -10.10 -7.94
CA TYR A 117 -3.86 -9.27 -7.84
C TYR A 117 -3.89 -8.46 -6.53
N GLN A 118 -3.85 -7.14 -6.63
CA GLN A 118 -3.79 -6.24 -5.46
C GLN A 118 -2.68 -6.63 -4.45
N GLY A 119 -1.51 -7.04 -4.94
CA GLY A 119 -0.46 -7.66 -4.12
C GLY A 119 -0.10 -6.91 -2.84
N TYR A 120 -0.13 -5.57 -2.84
CA TYR A 120 0.15 -4.79 -1.61
C TYR A 120 -0.92 -4.99 -0.54
N ASN A 121 -2.20 -5.00 -0.93
CA ASN A 121 -3.32 -5.18 -0.02
C ASN A 121 -3.40 -6.60 0.57
N GLN A 122 -2.60 -7.55 0.07
CA GLN A 122 -2.48 -8.88 0.64
C GLN A 122 -1.48 -8.94 1.81
N ILE A 123 -0.59 -7.95 1.93
CA ILE A 123 0.42 -7.90 2.99
C ILE A 123 -0.16 -7.16 4.19
N PRO A 124 -0.21 -7.76 5.39
CA PRO A 124 -0.71 -7.09 6.57
C PRO A 124 0.22 -5.95 7.00
N LEU A 125 -0.36 -4.87 7.52
CA LEU A 125 0.35 -3.78 8.15
C LEU A 125 0.46 -4.05 9.65
N ALA A 126 1.65 -3.83 10.23
CA ALA A 126 1.87 -4.04 11.65
C ALA A 126 0.85 -3.26 12.49
N PRO A 127 0.20 -3.88 13.51
CA PRO A 127 -0.87 -3.26 14.28
C PRO A 127 -0.53 -1.86 14.80
N ASP A 128 0.69 -1.68 15.32
CA ASP A 128 1.16 -0.41 15.87
C ASP A 128 1.31 0.70 14.81
N ASP A 129 1.44 0.33 13.54
CA ASP A 129 1.63 1.25 12.41
C ASP A 129 0.33 1.56 11.66
N GLN A 130 -0.74 0.80 11.88
CA GLN A 130 -2.01 0.95 11.16
C GLN A 130 -2.57 2.37 11.28
N GLU A 131 -2.67 2.89 12.50
CA GLU A 131 -3.25 4.21 12.75
C GLU A 131 -2.40 5.35 12.20
N LYS A 132 -1.11 5.11 11.94
CA LYS A 132 -0.22 6.11 11.33
C LYS A 132 -0.53 6.33 9.86
N THR A 133 -1.26 5.40 9.24
CA THR A 133 -1.72 5.50 7.84
C THR A 133 -3.11 6.14 7.71
N SER A 134 -3.59 6.85 8.73
CA SER A 134 -4.90 7.47 8.66
C SER A 134 -5.01 8.60 7.65
N PHE A 135 -6.18 8.69 7.03
CA PHE A 135 -6.53 9.71 6.06
C PHE A 135 -7.97 10.18 6.26
N VAL A 136 -8.27 11.36 5.73
CA VAL A 136 -9.57 12.02 5.88
C VAL A 136 -10.33 12.14 4.56
N ILE A 137 -11.64 11.89 4.62
CA ILE A 137 -12.60 12.14 3.54
C ILE A 137 -13.83 12.87 4.11
N ASP A 138 -14.81 13.20 3.26
CA ASP A 138 -16.05 13.88 3.67
C ASP A 138 -16.84 13.10 4.74
N GLN A 139 -16.78 11.77 4.70
CA GLN A 139 -17.52 10.87 5.58
C GLN A 139 -16.82 10.60 6.92
N GLY A 140 -15.54 10.92 7.06
CA GLY A 140 -14.79 10.66 8.28
C GLY A 140 -13.31 10.33 8.06
N VAL A 141 -12.71 9.72 9.08
CA VAL A 141 -11.30 9.32 9.11
C VAL A 141 -11.20 7.79 9.12
N PHE A 142 -10.27 7.28 8.32
CA PHE A 142 -10.03 5.85 8.16
C PHE A 142 -8.53 5.57 8.22
N CYS A 143 -8.15 4.36 8.60
CA CYS A 143 -6.77 3.87 8.56
C CYS A 143 -6.69 2.49 7.93
N TYR A 144 -5.54 2.13 7.35
CA TYR A 144 -5.35 0.84 6.71
C TYR A 144 -4.96 -0.26 7.71
N ASN A 145 -5.48 -1.47 7.47
CA ASN A 145 -5.09 -2.70 8.18
C ASN A 145 -4.02 -3.50 7.41
N VAL A 146 -3.98 -3.30 6.10
CA VAL A 146 -3.04 -3.94 5.15
C VAL A 146 -2.16 -2.87 4.52
N MET A 147 -1.04 -3.23 3.91
CA MET A 147 -0.11 -2.28 3.33
C MET A 147 -0.76 -1.48 2.17
N PRO A 148 -0.96 -0.16 2.31
CA PRO A 148 -1.49 0.66 1.22
C PRO A 148 -0.41 0.99 0.18
N PHE A 149 -0.86 1.37 -1.02
CA PHE A 149 -0.01 2.03 -2.00
C PHE A 149 0.53 3.37 -1.47
N GLY A 150 1.70 3.77 -1.95
CA GLY A 150 2.31 5.07 -1.65
C GLY A 150 3.27 5.07 -0.46
N LEU A 151 3.46 3.95 0.25
CA LEU A 151 4.46 3.85 1.32
C LEU A 151 5.88 3.64 0.75
N LYS A 152 6.87 4.35 1.32
CA LYS A 152 8.27 4.40 0.87
C LYS A 152 8.94 3.02 0.68
N ASN A 153 8.59 2.07 1.55
CA ASN A 153 9.24 0.76 1.65
C ASN A 153 8.33 -0.41 1.23
N ALA A 154 7.19 -0.12 0.56
CA ALA A 154 6.26 -1.16 0.10
C ALA A 154 6.94 -2.13 -0.88
N GLY A 155 7.71 -1.60 -1.84
CA GLY A 155 8.44 -2.42 -2.83
C GLY A 155 9.46 -3.38 -2.20
N ALA A 156 10.25 -2.91 -1.23
CA ALA A 156 11.20 -3.75 -0.49
C ALA A 156 10.50 -4.88 0.26
N THR A 157 9.34 -4.59 0.86
CA THR A 157 8.53 -5.60 1.56
C THR A 157 7.99 -6.64 0.58
N CYS A 158 7.49 -6.21 -0.58
CA CYS A 158 7.04 -7.14 -1.62
C CYS A 158 8.17 -8.02 -2.15
N GLN A 159 9.36 -7.46 -2.37
CA GLN A 159 10.49 -8.25 -2.85
C GLN A 159 10.93 -9.29 -1.83
N ARG A 160 10.96 -8.95 -0.53
CA ARG A 160 11.23 -9.94 0.52
C ARG A 160 10.20 -11.06 0.54
N LEU A 161 8.92 -10.73 0.34
CA LEU A 161 7.86 -11.73 0.23
C LEU A 161 8.09 -12.66 -0.97
N VAL A 162 8.35 -12.11 -2.15
CA VAL A 162 8.62 -12.91 -3.36
C VAL A 162 9.83 -13.81 -3.15
N ASN A 163 10.94 -13.28 -2.64
CA ASN A 163 12.15 -14.06 -2.34
C ASN A 163 11.90 -15.14 -1.29
N HIS A 164 10.95 -14.93 -0.37
CA HIS A 164 10.60 -15.91 0.64
C HIS A 164 9.72 -17.02 0.07
N ILE A 165 8.64 -16.67 -0.64
CA ILE A 165 7.70 -17.64 -1.23
C ILE A 165 8.37 -18.49 -2.30
N PHE A 166 9.18 -17.86 -3.16
CA PHE A 166 9.82 -18.51 -4.29
C PHE A 166 11.26 -18.91 -4.02
N ARG A 167 11.66 -19.04 -2.75
CA ARG A 167 13.05 -19.32 -2.36
C ARG A 167 13.62 -20.54 -3.09
N ASP A 168 12.82 -21.59 -3.25
CA ASP A 168 13.25 -22.86 -3.86
C ASP A 168 13.15 -22.85 -5.39
N GLN A 169 12.53 -21.80 -5.96
CA GLN A 169 12.32 -21.61 -7.40
C GLN A 169 13.21 -20.51 -7.98
N ILE A 170 13.76 -19.64 -7.13
CA ILE A 170 14.74 -18.62 -7.50
C ILE A 170 16.13 -19.27 -7.42
N GLY A 171 16.73 -19.53 -8.57
CA GLY A 171 18.07 -20.08 -8.74
C GLY A 171 18.84 -19.33 -9.81
#